data_AF-A0A9R1EFV5-F1
#
_entry.id   AF-A0A9R1EFV5-F1
#
_cell.length_a   1.000
_cell.length_b   1.000
_cell.length_c   1.000
_cell.angle_alpha   90.00
_cell.angle_beta   90.00
_cell.angle_gamma   90.00
#
_symmetry.space_group_name_H-M   'P 1'
#
loop_
_entity.id
_entity.type
_entity.pdbx_description
1 polymer ?
#
loop_
_entity_poly.entity_id
_entity_poly.type
_entity_poly.pdbx_seq_one_letter_code
_entity_poly.pdbx_strand_id
1 'polypeptide(L)'
;MANLAEAGYVFQPTGRELVGHYLMPRAGLGGFFLPGVIEEGVDVLSLRPRALSFSENHRRDYGEVWGFFFAAKPAGETCPTPGCWVQYGQEKAYYGGEGGREAVAFRRRFAYRYSWRDGEVISPTRWRMKEYRLNRNAAAFRRAHPGPVPADVVFVVHKVYRKPLIPRPPPPPVDSSSSEDEGSESYIVYPRLDELMRRLTLGN
;
A
#
# COMPACT_ATOMS: atom_id res chain seq x y z
N MET A 1 7.92 11.67 25.67
CA MET A 1 7.85 11.49 24.22
C MET A 1 6.55 12.10 23.76
N ALA A 2 6.60 13.22 23.05
CA ALA A 2 5.39 13.92 22.62
C ALA A 2 4.69 13.08 21.54
N ASN A 3 3.43 12.72 21.82
CA ASN A 3 2.54 12.12 20.84
C ASN A 3 2.34 13.12 19.70
N LEU A 4 2.89 12.86 18.51
CA LEU A 4 2.60 13.61 17.28
C LEU A 4 1.12 13.55 16.86
N ALA A 5 0.25 12.92 17.66
CA ALA A 5 -1.19 12.83 17.47
C ALA A 5 -1.96 14.10 17.92
N GLU A 6 -1.34 15.06 18.62
CA GLU A 6 -2.06 16.19 19.23
C GLU A 6 -2.41 17.36 18.30
N ALA A 7 -2.01 17.36 17.02
CA ALA A 7 -2.17 18.55 16.16
C ALA A 7 -2.78 18.30 14.76
N GLY A 8 -3.61 17.27 14.59
CA GLY A 8 -4.28 17.02 13.29
C GLY A 8 -3.34 16.64 12.15
N TYR A 9 -2.07 16.34 12.45
CA TYR A 9 -1.10 15.85 11.47
C TYR A 9 -1.43 14.41 11.09
N VAL A 10 -1.55 14.20 9.78
CA VAL A 10 -1.92 12.92 9.19
C VAL A 10 -0.72 12.35 8.46
N PHE A 11 -0.35 11.11 8.77
CA PHE A 11 0.73 10.44 8.06
C PHE A 11 0.29 10.06 6.65
N GLN A 12 0.82 10.80 5.66
CA GLN A 12 0.49 10.67 4.25
C GLN A 12 1.74 10.82 3.36
N PRO A 13 2.77 9.97 3.51
CA PRO A 13 3.99 10.06 2.71
C PRO A 13 3.69 9.81 1.23
N THR A 14 4.43 10.52 0.38
CA THR A 14 4.64 10.16 -1.02
C THR A 14 5.39 8.84 -1.13
N GLY A 15 5.33 8.18 -2.29
CA GLY A 15 6.11 6.98 -2.54
C GLY A 15 7.63 7.21 -2.42
N ARG A 16 8.12 8.42 -2.73
CA ARG A 16 9.54 8.75 -2.55
C ARG A 16 9.91 8.84 -1.08
N GLU A 17 9.09 9.48 -0.26
CA GLU A 17 9.30 9.56 1.20
C GLU A 17 9.21 8.18 1.85
N LEU A 18 8.26 7.33 1.42
CA LEU A 18 8.18 5.92 1.85
C LEU A 18 9.46 5.15 1.55
N VAL A 19 10.02 5.32 0.35
CA VAL A 19 11.27 4.66 -0.03
C VAL A 19 12.45 5.21 0.77
N GLY A 20 12.62 6.54 0.79
CA GLY A 20 13.80 7.20 1.35
C GLY A 20 13.84 7.28 2.88
N HIS A 21 12.69 7.38 3.55
CA HIS A 21 12.62 7.56 5.01
C HIS A 21 12.12 6.33 5.78
N TYR A 22 11.68 5.28 5.08
CA TYR A 22 11.20 4.06 5.76
C TYR A 22 11.86 2.81 5.23
N LEU A 23 11.82 2.56 3.93
CA LEU A 23 12.41 1.33 3.36
C LEU A 23 13.95 1.35 3.40
N MET A 24 14.59 2.38 2.85
CA MET A 24 16.05 2.48 2.80
C MET A 24 16.69 2.46 4.21
N PRO A 25 16.22 3.23 5.20
CA PRO A 25 16.76 3.17 6.55
C PRO A 25 16.57 1.82 7.22
N ARG A 26 15.39 1.19 7.07
CA ARG A 26 15.13 -0.16 7.60
C ARG A 26 16.08 -1.21 7.03
N ALA A 27 16.54 -1.01 5.80
CA ALA A 27 17.53 -1.86 5.14
C ALA A 27 18.99 -1.46 5.41
N GLY A 28 19.25 -0.52 6.31
CA GLY A 28 20.62 -0.06 6.61
C GLY A 28 21.28 0.72 5.48
N LEU A 29 20.52 1.25 4.52
CA LEU A 29 21.04 2.05 3.41
C LEU A 29 21.24 3.54 3.75
N GLY A 30 21.19 3.87 5.05
CA GLY A 30 21.20 5.23 5.56
C GLY A 30 19.84 5.93 5.46
N GLY A 31 19.78 7.14 6.02
CA GLY A 31 18.58 7.98 6.07
C GLY A 31 17.95 8.06 7.46
N PHE A 32 16.92 8.89 7.57
CA PHE A 32 16.18 9.12 8.80
C PHE A 32 14.98 8.17 8.89
N PHE A 33 14.78 7.51 10.03
CA PHE A 33 13.70 6.55 10.29
C PHE A 33 12.81 7.04 11.43
N LEU A 34 11.50 7.12 11.19
CA LEU A 34 10.50 7.39 12.23
C LEU A 34 9.83 6.07 12.66
N PRO A 35 10.17 5.53 13.85
CA PRO A 35 9.54 4.31 14.33
C PRO A 35 8.07 4.54 14.71
N GLY A 36 7.26 3.48 14.67
CA GLY A 36 5.90 3.46 15.21
C GLY A 36 4.81 4.05 14.31
N VAL A 37 5.14 4.45 13.07
CA VAL A 37 4.16 5.03 12.13
C VAL A 37 3.65 4.00 11.10
N ILE A 38 4.46 2.97 10.83
CA ILE A 38 4.13 1.85 9.96
C ILE A 38 4.01 0.61 10.84
N GLU A 39 2.88 -0.08 10.76
CA GLU A 39 2.57 -1.26 11.57
C GLU A 39 3.47 -2.44 11.20
N GLU A 40 3.88 -3.23 12.19
CA GLU A 40 4.74 -4.41 12.02
C GLU A 40 4.00 -5.69 12.42
N GLY A 41 4.42 -6.84 11.87
CA GLY A 41 3.87 -8.16 12.26
C GLY A 41 2.47 -8.47 11.73
N VAL A 42 1.88 -7.62 10.90
CA VAL A 42 0.56 -7.85 10.30
C VAL A 42 0.70 -8.57 8.96
N ASP A 43 0.12 -9.76 8.83
CA ASP A 43 0.04 -10.47 7.55
C ASP A 43 -1.11 -9.92 6.68
N VAL A 44 -0.85 -8.78 6.05
CA VAL A 44 -1.79 -8.06 5.18
C VAL A 44 -2.38 -8.94 4.08
N LEU A 45 -1.59 -9.88 3.56
CA LEU A 45 -1.97 -10.70 2.42
C LEU A 45 -2.94 -11.81 2.80
N SER A 46 -2.89 -12.28 4.04
CA SER A 46 -3.78 -13.31 4.58
C SER A 46 -5.07 -12.75 5.18
N LEU A 47 -5.12 -11.45 5.46
CA LEU A 47 -6.28 -10.78 6.06
C LEU A 47 -7.21 -10.17 5.02
N ARG A 48 -8.51 -10.18 5.33
CA ARG A 48 -9.47 -9.32 4.63
C ARG A 48 -9.10 -7.86 4.89
N PRO A 49 -9.14 -6.96 3.89
CA PRO A 49 -8.76 -5.56 4.08
C PRO A 49 -9.56 -4.85 5.19
N ARG A 50 -10.83 -5.25 5.40
CA ARG A 50 -11.70 -4.74 6.47
C ARG A 50 -11.29 -5.19 7.88
N ALA A 51 -10.53 -6.29 7.99
CA ALA A 51 -10.03 -6.81 9.27
C ALA A 51 -8.69 -6.18 9.68
N LEU A 52 -8.08 -5.36 8.81
CA LEU A 52 -6.89 -4.61 9.15
C LEU A 52 -7.23 -3.48 10.12
N SER A 53 -6.36 -3.28 11.10
CA SER A 53 -6.44 -2.17 12.03
C SER A 53 -5.96 -0.90 11.36
N PHE A 54 -6.78 0.15 11.38
CA PHE A 54 -6.43 1.47 10.88
C PHE A 54 -6.59 2.49 12.00
N SER A 55 -5.55 3.31 12.20
CA SER A 55 -5.55 4.45 13.13
C SER A 55 -6.73 5.39 12.86
N GLU A 56 -7.27 6.00 13.92
CA GLU A 56 -8.41 6.93 13.82
C GLU A 56 -8.10 8.11 12.91
N ASN A 57 -6.87 8.64 12.98
CA ASN A 57 -6.39 9.74 12.14
C ASN A 57 -6.23 9.36 10.67
N HIS A 58 -6.36 8.07 10.32
CA HIS A 58 -6.36 7.59 8.94
C HIS A 58 -7.74 7.24 8.42
N ARG A 59 -8.79 7.70 9.09
CA ARG A 59 -10.18 7.54 8.65
C ARG A 59 -10.72 8.89 8.22
N ARG A 60 -11.48 8.91 7.13
CA ARG A 60 -12.14 10.09 6.59
C ARG A 60 -13.59 9.77 6.24
N ASP A 61 -14.34 10.81 5.91
CA ASP A 61 -15.73 10.72 5.47
C ASP A 61 -15.91 9.77 4.28
N TYR A 62 -17.16 9.33 4.08
CA TYR A 62 -17.56 8.41 3.00
C TYR A 62 -16.78 7.09 2.98
N GLY A 63 -16.24 6.73 4.15
CA GLY A 63 -15.56 5.47 4.39
C GLY A 63 -14.15 5.39 3.79
N GLU A 64 -13.52 6.52 3.46
CA GLU A 64 -12.11 6.51 3.09
C GLU A 64 -11.24 6.14 4.31
N VAL A 65 -10.32 5.21 4.11
CA VAL A 65 -9.37 4.78 5.15
C VAL A 65 -8.06 4.35 4.51
N TRP A 66 -6.94 4.53 5.20
CA TRP A 66 -5.65 4.00 4.78
C TRP A 66 -4.76 3.56 5.95
N GLY A 67 -3.77 2.74 5.66
CA GLY A 67 -2.78 2.28 6.62
C GLY A 67 -1.52 1.81 5.91
N PHE A 68 -0.42 1.73 6.67
CA PHE A 68 0.89 1.32 6.18
C PHE A 68 1.39 0.17 7.05
N PHE A 69 1.87 -0.89 6.40
CA PHE A 69 2.26 -2.12 7.06
C PHE A 69 3.60 -2.60 6.49
N PHE A 70 4.57 -2.92 7.35
CA PHE A 70 5.75 -3.66 6.95
C PHE A 70 5.36 -5.12 6.69
N ALA A 71 5.74 -5.63 5.53
CA ALA A 71 5.40 -6.99 5.12
C ALA A 71 6.61 -7.92 5.21
N ALA A 72 6.39 -9.13 5.71
CA ALA A 72 7.39 -10.19 5.78
C ALA A 72 7.61 -10.92 4.45
N LYS A 73 6.77 -10.66 3.43
CA LYS A 73 6.91 -11.20 2.07
C LYS A 73 6.27 -10.23 1.06
N PRO A 74 6.76 -10.18 -0.19
CA PRO A 74 6.05 -9.50 -1.26
C PRO A 74 4.69 -10.18 -1.51
N ALA A 75 3.76 -9.41 -2.06
CA ALA A 75 2.49 -9.88 -2.56
C ALA A 75 2.73 -10.90 -3.68
N GLY A 76 2.34 -12.15 -3.42
CA GLY A 76 2.27 -13.20 -4.42
C GLY A 76 0.94 -13.15 -5.18
N GLU A 77 0.82 -13.99 -6.21
CA GLU A 77 -0.41 -14.16 -7.00
C GLU A 77 -1.41 -15.13 -6.33
N THR A 78 -1.04 -15.72 -5.20
CA THR A 78 -1.87 -16.71 -4.50
C THR A 78 -3.11 -16.08 -3.89
N CYS A 79 -4.27 -16.72 -4.17
CA CYS A 79 -5.59 -16.23 -3.82
C CYS A 79 -6.14 -16.99 -2.59
N PRO A 80 -6.05 -16.45 -1.37
CA PRO A 80 -6.78 -17.02 -0.25
C PRO A 80 -8.29 -16.81 -0.43
N THR A 81 -9.11 -17.80 -0.07
CA THR A 81 -10.56 -17.62 0.01
C THR A 81 -10.92 -16.84 1.28
N PRO A 82 -11.87 -15.87 1.26
CA PRO A 82 -12.84 -15.58 0.20
C PRO A 82 -12.48 -14.37 -0.70
N GLY A 83 -11.20 -13.99 -0.83
CA GLY A 83 -10.82 -12.91 -1.72
C GLY A 83 -9.32 -12.66 -1.84
N CYS A 84 -8.93 -12.01 -2.93
CA CYS A 84 -7.55 -11.92 -3.36
C CYS A 84 -7.12 -10.50 -3.72
N TRP A 85 -5.83 -10.21 -3.48
CA TRP A 85 -5.16 -9.04 -4.02
C TRP A 85 -4.69 -9.34 -5.44
N VAL A 86 -5.29 -8.68 -6.43
CA VAL A 86 -4.94 -8.87 -7.85
C VAL A 86 -4.11 -7.69 -8.33
N GLN A 87 -2.92 -7.97 -8.86
CA GLN A 87 -2.05 -6.94 -9.42
C GLN A 87 -2.72 -6.28 -10.63
N TYR A 88 -2.56 -4.97 -10.77
CA TYR A 88 -2.99 -4.23 -11.96
C TYR A 88 -2.04 -3.07 -12.25
N GLY A 89 -2.06 -2.59 -13.50
CA GLY A 89 -1.20 -1.51 -13.97
C GLY A 89 0.28 -1.88 -14.02
N GLN A 90 1.09 -0.91 -14.47
CA GLN A 90 2.53 -1.08 -14.59
C GLN A 90 3.25 -0.86 -13.26
N GLU A 91 4.34 -1.58 -13.06
CA GLU A 91 5.26 -1.35 -11.96
C GLU A 91 5.96 0.01 -12.13
N LYS A 92 5.96 0.83 -11.07
CA LYS A 92 6.65 2.13 -11.06
C LYS A 92 8.03 1.97 -10.40
N ALA A 93 9.08 2.34 -11.12
CA ALA A 93 10.43 2.41 -10.57
C ALA A 93 10.66 3.73 -9.81
N TYR A 94 11.44 3.66 -8.73
CA TYR A 94 11.93 4.80 -7.96
C TYR A 94 13.45 4.84 -8.10
N TYR A 95 13.97 5.97 -8.56
CA TYR A 95 15.41 6.19 -8.76
C TYR A 95 15.97 6.97 -7.57
N GLY A 96 17.20 6.63 -7.15
CA GLY A 96 17.87 7.31 -6.05
C GLY A 96 18.39 8.69 -6.47
N GLY A 97 18.09 9.73 -5.69
CA GLY A 97 18.55 11.10 -5.96
C GLY A 97 18.09 11.68 -7.31
N GLU A 98 18.41 12.95 -7.53
CA GLU A 98 18.23 13.59 -8.83
C GLU A 98 19.30 13.07 -9.81
N GLY A 99 18.89 12.57 -10.98
CA GLY A 99 19.81 12.00 -11.98
C GLY A 99 20.22 10.53 -11.75
N GLY A 100 19.63 9.83 -10.78
CA GLY A 100 19.87 8.40 -10.56
C GLY A 100 19.50 7.54 -11.76
N ARG A 101 20.45 6.74 -12.26
CA ARG A 101 20.24 5.83 -13.40
C ARG A 101 19.73 4.44 -13.01
N GLU A 102 19.80 4.11 -11.72
CA GLU A 102 19.42 2.80 -11.19
C GLU A 102 18.20 2.93 -10.29
N ALA A 103 17.21 2.06 -10.50
CA ALA A 103 16.05 1.97 -9.63
C ALA A 103 16.47 1.41 -8.26
N VAL A 104 16.19 2.14 -7.19
CA VAL A 104 16.45 1.72 -5.80
C VAL A 104 15.25 1.02 -5.17
N ALA A 105 14.06 1.22 -5.73
CA ALA A 105 12.82 0.57 -5.30
C ALA A 105 11.80 0.48 -6.43
N PHE A 106 10.78 -0.33 -6.22
CA PHE A 106 9.67 -0.52 -7.14
C PHE A 106 8.34 -0.41 -6.41
N ARG A 107 7.29 0.00 -7.12
CA ARG A 107 5.91 -0.02 -6.62
C ARG A 107 4.97 -0.76 -7.55
N ARG A 108 4.24 -1.73 -6.99
CA ARG A 108 3.13 -2.44 -7.63
C ARG A 108 1.79 -2.00 -7.07
N ARG A 109 0.72 -2.12 -7.86
CA ARG A 109 -0.65 -1.79 -7.46
C ARG A 109 -1.51 -3.05 -7.46
N PHE A 110 -2.37 -3.17 -6.46
CA PHE A 110 -3.27 -4.31 -6.29
C PHE A 110 -4.68 -3.85 -5.94
N ALA A 111 -5.68 -4.57 -6.44
CA ALA A 111 -7.07 -4.39 -6.10
C ALA A 111 -7.59 -5.65 -5.41
N TYR A 112 -8.31 -5.48 -4.30
CA TYR A 112 -8.91 -6.64 -3.63
C TYR A 112 -10.19 -7.05 -4.38
N ARG A 113 -10.35 -8.33 -4.65
CA ARG A 113 -11.53 -8.92 -5.29
C ARG A 113 -12.07 -10.06 -4.43
N TYR A 114 -13.39 -10.21 -4.36
CA TYR A 114 -13.98 -11.38 -3.72
C TYR A 114 -13.97 -12.57 -4.67
N SER A 115 -13.62 -13.76 -4.16
CA SER A 115 -13.79 -15.03 -4.85
C SER A 115 -15.04 -15.73 -4.31
N TRP A 116 -15.94 -16.16 -5.20
CA TRP A 116 -17.05 -17.04 -4.83
C TRP A 116 -16.71 -18.50 -5.09
N ARG A 117 -17.43 -19.40 -4.43
CA ARG A 117 -17.27 -20.85 -4.41
C ARG A 117 -17.63 -21.57 -5.73
N ASP A 118 -17.57 -20.88 -6.87
CA ASP A 118 -17.82 -21.42 -8.22
C ASP A 118 -16.92 -20.74 -9.29
N GLY A 119 -15.82 -20.10 -8.89
CA GLY A 119 -14.81 -19.58 -9.81
C GLY A 119 -15.15 -18.23 -10.47
N GLU A 120 -16.38 -17.72 -10.33
CA GLU A 120 -16.76 -16.42 -10.88
C GLU A 120 -16.49 -15.27 -9.89
N VAL A 121 -15.60 -14.35 -10.29
CA VAL A 121 -15.19 -13.17 -9.51
C VAL A 121 -16.13 -12.02 -9.83
N ILE A 122 -17.15 -11.79 -9.00
CA ILE A 122 -18.29 -10.93 -9.40
C ILE A 122 -18.18 -9.47 -8.97
N SER A 123 -17.19 -9.00 -8.20
CA SER A 123 -17.11 -7.54 -7.95
C SER A 123 -15.74 -6.93 -7.67
N PRO A 124 -15.40 -5.82 -8.34
CA PRO A 124 -14.31 -4.96 -7.90
C PRO A 124 -14.70 -4.32 -6.57
N THR A 125 -13.89 -4.52 -5.53
CA THR A 125 -14.06 -3.77 -4.29
C THR A 125 -13.42 -2.39 -4.42
N ARG A 126 -13.68 -1.51 -3.46
CA ARG A 126 -12.99 -0.21 -3.34
C ARG A 126 -11.62 -0.30 -2.65
N TRP A 127 -11.23 -1.48 -2.19
CA TRP A 127 -9.96 -1.71 -1.53
C TRP A 127 -8.82 -1.78 -2.54
N ARG A 128 -7.73 -1.11 -2.20
CA ARG A 128 -6.53 -0.99 -2.99
C ARG A 128 -5.32 -1.18 -2.09
N MET A 129 -4.24 -1.66 -2.68
CA MET A 129 -2.95 -1.77 -2.04
C MET A 129 -1.87 -1.26 -3.00
N LYS A 130 -0.94 -0.46 -2.47
CA LYS A 130 0.34 -0.15 -3.12
C LYS A 130 1.43 -0.91 -2.36
N GLU A 131 2.13 -1.80 -3.04
CA GLU A 131 3.32 -2.44 -2.51
C GLU A 131 4.54 -1.64 -2.92
N TYR A 132 5.41 -1.33 -1.97
CA TYR A 132 6.71 -0.72 -2.20
C TYR A 132 7.79 -1.71 -1.76
N ARG A 133 8.74 -2.00 -2.64
CA ARG A 133 9.82 -2.98 -2.38
C ARG A 133 11.18 -2.39 -2.75
N LEU A 134 12.19 -2.60 -1.91
CA LEU A 134 13.55 -2.24 -2.30
C LEU A 134 14.07 -3.12 -3.43
N ASN A 135 14.85 -2.51 -4.33
CA ASN A 135 15.60 -3.23 -5.32
C ASN A 135 16.85 -3.85 -4.68
N ARG A 136 16.79 -5.14 -4.35
CA ARG A 136 17.94 -5.89 -3.82
C ARG A 136 19.12 -5.97 -4.80
N ASN A 137 18.84 -5.79 -6.08
CA ASN A 137 19.84 -5.74 -7.15
C ASN A 137 20.35 -4.31 -7.39
N ALA A 138 20.03 -3.33 -6.55
CA ALA A 138 20.65 -2.01 -6.64
C ALA A 138 22.09 -2.06 -6.10
N ALA A 139 23.00 -1.30 -6.70
CA ALA A 139 24.39 -1.17 -6.24
C ALA A 139 24.48 -0.64 -4.80
N ALA A 140 23.56 0.24 -4.39
CA ALA A 140 23.48 0.70 -3.01
C ALA A 140 23.16 -0.45 -2.04
N PHE A 141 22.21 -1.31 -2.39
CA PHE A 141 21.82 -2.46 -1.57
C PHE A 141 22.96 -3.47 -1.46
N ARG A 142 23.57 -3.85 -2.59
CA ARG A 142 24.72 -4.79 -2.59
C ARG A 142 25.93 -4.28 -1.81
N ARG A 143 26.17 -2.96 -1.80
CA ARG A 143 27.27 -2.37 -1.02
C ARG A 143 27.03 -2.42 0.48
N ALA A 144 25.80 -2.16 0.91
CA ALA A 144 25.43 -2.26 2.32
C ALA A 144 25.35 -3.71 2.81
N HIS A 145 25.05 -4.64 1.90
CA HIS A 145 24.92 -6.07 2.18
C HIS A 145 25.87 -6.88 1.28
N PRO A 146 27.19 -6.90 1.57
CA PRO A 146 28.18 -7.57 0.72
C PRO A 146 28.11 -9.10 0.77
N GLY A 147 27.42 -9.68 1.75
CA GLY A 147 27.19 -11.11 1.89
C GLY A 147 25.86 -11.59 1.30
N PRO A 148 25.61 -12.92 1.26
CA PRO A 148 24.33 -13.46 0.86
C PRO A 148 23.24 -13.00 1.84
N VAL A 149 22.32 -12.16 1.36
CA VAL A 149 21.13 -11.78 2.13
C VAL A 149 20.10 -12.91 2.00
N PRO A 150 19.58 -13.46 3.10
CA PRO A 150 18.54 -14.49 3.05
C PRO A 150 17.32 -14.06 2.20
N ALA A 151 16.66 -15.01 1.55
CA ALA A 151 15.53 -14.71 0.66
C ALA A 151 14.30 -14.18 1.42
N ASP A 152 14.14 -14.61 2.67
CA ASP A 152 13.10 -14.23 3.64
C ASP A 152 13.30 -12.85 4.25
N VAL A 153 14.51 -12.27 4.18
CA VAL A 153 14.73 -10.87 4.52
C VAL A 153 14.21 -10.00 3.38
N VAL A 154 13.05 -9.40 3.57
CA VAL A 154 12.41 -8.52 2.60
C VAL A 154 12.16 -7.13 3.20
N PHE A 155 12.35 -6.11 2.38
CA PHE A 155 12.06 -4.72 2.73
C PHE A 155 10.88 -4.28 1.89
N VAL A 156 9.69 -4.52 2.43
CA VAL A 156 8.42 -4.26 1.76
C VAL A 156 7.50 -3.47 2.69
N VAL A 157 6.83 -2.46 2.11
CA VAL A 157 5.72 -1.75 2.76
C VAL A 157 4.47 -1.88 1.90
N HIS A 158 3.36 -2.28 2.52
CA HIS A 158 2.03 -2.24 1.94
C HIS A 158 1.29 -1.00 2.43
N LYS A 159 0.91 -0.11 1.52
CA LYS A 159 -0.12 0.91 1.78
C LYS A 159 -1.46 0.32 1.39
N VAL A 160 -2.31 -0.02 2.35
CA VAL A 160 -3.68 -0.48 2.10
C VAL A 160 -4.65 0.69 2.28
N TYR A 161 -5.59 0.85 1.35
CA TYR A 161 -6.57 1.93 1.41
C TYR A 161 -7.92 1.55 0.78
N ARG A 162 -8.99 2.21 1.23
CA ARG A 162 -10.32 2.11 0.62
C ARG A 162 -10.67 3.44 -0.04
N LYS A 163 -10.98 3.40 -1.34
CA LYS A 163 -11.46 4.59 -2.07
C LYS A 163 -12.84 5.04 -1.51
N PRO A 164 -13.10 6.36 -1.43
CA PRO A 164 -14.39 6.88 -0.94
C PRO A 164 -15.55 6.44 -1.84
N LEU A 165 -16.78 6.45 -1.31
CA LEU A 165 -17.99 6.17 -2.09
C LEU A 165 -18.25 7.25 -3.16
N ILE A 166 -17.98 8.50 -2.82
CA ILE A 166 -18.18 9.66 -3.70
C ILE A 166 -16.78 10.15 -4.11
N PRO A 167 -16.46 10.19 -5.42
CA PRO A 167 -15.22 10.80 -5.90
C PRO A 167 -15.15 12.25 -5.44
N ARG A 168 -14.06 12.65 -4.79
CA ARG A 168 -13.83 14.06 -4.46
C ARG A 168 -13.48 14.82 -5.74
N PRO A 169 -13.79 16.13 -5.81
CA PRO A 169 -13.17 17.01 -6.80
C PRO A 169 -11.63 16.88 -6.70
N PRO A 170 -10.90 16.87 -7.82
CA PRO A 170 -9.45 16.87 -7.77
C PRO A 170 -8.97 18.12 -6.99
N PRO A 171 -7.92 18.01 -6.16
CA PRO A 171 -7.32 19.17 -5.54
C PRO A 171 -6.83 20.15 -6.63
N PRO A 172 -6.76 21.46 -6.34
CA PRO A 172 -6.19 22.43 -7.29
C PRO A 172 -4.78 21.99 -7.71
N PRO A 173 -4.37 22.26 -8.97
CA PRO A 173 -3.06 21.85 -9.46
C PRO A 173 -1.99 22.46 -8.57
N VAL A 174 -1.27 21.61 -7.85
CA VAL A 174 -0.05 21.99 -7.14
C VAL A 174 1.08 21.87 -8.15
N ASP A 175 1.94 22.89 -8.23
CA ASP A 175 3.04 22.96 -9.20
C ASP A 175 3.79 21.63 -9.36
N SER A 176 3.90 21.23 -10.62
CA SER A 176 4.36 19.94 -11.13
C SER A 176 5.73 19.51 -10.60
N SER A 177 5.75 18.48 -9.72
CA SER A 177 6.84 17.49 -9.68
C SER A 177 6.52 16.18 -8.90
N SER A 178 5.29 16.01 -8.39
CA SER A 178 4.96 14.83 -7.57
C SER A 178 3.49 14.40 -7.69
N SER A 179 2.88 14.48 -8.87
CA SER A 179 1.59 13.79 -9.06
C SER A 179 1.84 12.28 -9.05
N GLU A 180 1.40 11.61 -7.99
CA GLU A 180 1.26 10.16 -7.99
C GLU A 180 0.03 9.79 -8.82
N ASP A 181 0.02 10.11 -10.12
CA ASP A 181 -1.15 9.94 -11.01
C ASP A 181 -1.92 8.65 -10.69
N GLU A 182 -3.03 8.83 -9.98
CA GLU A 182 -4.12 7.87 -9.92
C GLU A 182 -4.81 8.09 -11.26
N GLY A 183 -4.39 7.36 -12.28
CA GLY A 183 -5.10 7.33 -13.56
C GLY A 183 -6.58 7.21 -13.27
N SER A 184 -7.37 8.09 -13.89
CA SER A 184 -8.81 8.21 -13.73
C SER A 184 -9.52 6.93 -14.16
N GLU A 185 -9.43 5.89 -13.34
CA GLU A 185 -10.24 4.68 -13.47
C GLU A 185 -11.66 5.06 -13.05
N SER A 186 -12.59 5.13 -14.01
CA SER A 186 -14.01 5.25 -13.72
C SER A 186 -14.51 3.89 -13.21
N TYR A 187 -14.68 3.76 -11.90
CA TYR A 187 -15.34 2.60 -11.31
C TYR A 187 -16.81 2.94 -11.11
N ILE A 188 -17.69 2.27 -11.86
CA ILE A 188 -19.12 2.21 -11.51
C ILE A 188 -19.23 1.27 -10.31
N VAL A 189 -19.28 1.85 -9.11
CA VAL A 189 -19.57 1.11 -7.88
C VAL A 189 -21.09 0.98 -7.79
N TYR A 190 -21.62 -0.24 -7.82
CA TYR A 190 -23.00 -0.49 -7.44
C TYR A 190 -23.12 -0.47 -5.91
N PRO A 191 -23.69 0.59 -5.29
CA PRO A 191 -23.70 0.73 -3.83
C PRO A 191 -24.46 -0.42 -3.15
N ARG A 192 -25.43 -1.00 -3.88
CA ARG A 192 -26.25 -2.14 -3.45
C ARG A 192 -25.43 -3.43 -3.32
N LEU A 193 -24.38 -3.63 -4.13
CA LEU A 193 -23.53 -4.82 -4.03
C LEU A 193 -22.60 -4.74 -2.81
N ASP A 194 -22.04 -3.57 -2.52
CA ASP A 194 -21.16 -3.37 -1.36
C ASP A 194 -21.91 -3.68 -0.03
N GLU A 195 -23.19 -3.30 0.02
CA GLU A 195 -24.12 -3.54 1.13
C GLU A 195 -24.61 -4.99 1.18
N LEU A 196 -24.90 -5.61 0.03
CA LEU A 196 -25.30 -7.01 -0.04
C LEU A 196 -24.14 -7.94 0.35
N MET A 197 -22.92 -7.62 -0.07
CA MET A 197 -21.70 -8.29 0.37
C MET A 197 -21.39 -8.03 1.85
N ARG A 198 -21.73 -6.86 2.40
CA ARG A 198 -21.68 -6.59 3.85
C ARG A 198 -22.57 -7.58 4.61
N ARG A 199 -23.82 -7.79 4.16
CA ARG A 199 -24.78 -8.71 4.80
C ARG A 199 -24.38 -10.17 4.68
N LEU A 200 -23.89 -10.60 3.51
CA LEU A 200 -23.46 -11.98 3.29
C LEU A 200 -22.19 -12.37 4.06
N THR A 201 -21.30 -11.42 4.34
CA THR A 201 -20.04 -11.67 5.07
C THR A 201 -20.13 -11.51 6.58
N LEU A 202 -21.19 -10.87 7.07
CA LEU A 202 -21.47 -10.72 8.51
C LEU A 202 -22.41 -11.81 9.06
N GLY A 203 -22.94 -12.68 8.20
CA GLY A 203 -23.74 -13.86 8.56
C GLY A 203 -24.58 -13.69 9.83
N ASN A 204 -25.79 -13.11 9.70
CA ASN A 204 -26.80 -12.93 10.77
C ASN A 204 -26.27 -12.88 12.21
#